data_AF-A0A926JJK3-F1
#
_entry.id   AF-A0A926JJK3-F1
#
_cell.length_a   1.000
_cell.length_b   1.000
_cell.length_c   1.000
_cell.angle_alpha   90.00
_cell.angle_beta   90.00
_cell.angle_gamma   90.00
#
_symmetry.space_group_name_H-M   'P 1'
#
loop_
_entity.id
_entity.type
_entity.pdbx_description
1 polymer ?
#
loop_
_entity_poly.entity_id
_entity_poly.type
_entity_poly.pdbx_seq_one_letter_code
_entity_poly.pdbx_strand_id
1 'polypeptide(L)'
;MDFSGIPQSTLGETLEVIFGRGWFNEGPDGIGAAPPGTYNWDDDATYAEFEIKVEVDATASICKSYVTVDDAMVLLDELQTHLVGRTGGPEES
;
A
#
# COMPACT_ATOMS: atom_id res chain seq x y z
N MET A 1 -7.06 6.81 -8.74
CA MET A 1 -5.98 5.88 -9.11
C MET A 1 -6.29 4.54 -8.48
N ASP A 2 -6.15 3.45 -9.21
CA ASP A 2 -6.60 2.13 -8.75
C ASP A 2 -5.53 1.07 -9.07
N PHE A 3 -5.18 0.27 -8.08
CA PHE A 3 -4.30 -0.89 -8.21
C PHE A 3 -4.89 -2.08 -7.49
N SER A 4 -4.71 -3.26 -8.08
CA SER A 4 -5.21 -4.52 -7.54
C SER A 4 -4.20 -5.64 -7.68
N GLY A 5 -4.39 -6.71 -6.90
CA GLY A 5 -3.52 -7.89 -6.92
C GLY A 5 -2.12 -7.64 -6.34
N ILE A 6 -1.95 -6.62 -5.50
CA ILE A 6 -0.68 -6.32 -4.85
C ILE A 6 -0.51 -7.30 -3.68
N PRO A 7 0.66 -7.92 -3.46
CA PRO A 7 0.89 -8.66 -2.23
C PRO A 7 0.63 -7.78 -1.00
N GLN A 8 -0.19 -8.24 -0.05
CA GLN A 8 -0.61 -7.45 1.11
C GLN A 8 0.59 -6.89 1.89
N SER A 9 1.62 -7.71 2.10
CA SER A 9 2.85 -7.30 2.79
C SER A 9 3.52 -6.12 2.08
N THR A 10 3.62 -6.20 0.75
CA THR A 10 4.25 -5.17 -0.09
C THR A 10 3.47 -3.86 -0.07
N LEU A 11 2.14 -3.93 -0.11
CA LEU A 11 1.32 -2.73 0.06
C LEU A 11 1.52 -2.12 1.45
N GLY A 12 1.57 -2.95 2.50
CA GLY A 12 1.83 -2.50 3.87
C GLY A 12 3.17 -1.78 4.03
N GLU A 13 4.25 -2.37 3.53
CA GLU A 13 5.60 -1.78 3.55
C GLU A 13 5.65 -0.46 2.80
N THR A 14 5.01 -0.41 1.62
CA THR A 14 4.93 0.81 0.80
C THR A 14 4.21 1.94 1.55
N LEU A 15 3.07 1.65 2.16
CA LEU A 15 2.30 2.66 2.89
C LEU A 15 3.02 3.11 4.16
N GLU A 16 3.77 2.24 4.83
CA GLU A 16 4.62 2.61 5.97
C GLU A 16 5.74 3.58 5.56
N VAL A 17 6.35 3.40 4.38
CA VAL A 17 7.37 4.34 3.88
C VAL A 17 6.76 5.71 3.58
N ILE A 18 5.59 5.75 2.95
CA ILE A 18 4.96 6.99 2.49
C ILE A 18 4.33 7.77 3.65
N PHE A 19 3.58 7.09 4.52
CA PHE A 19 2.77 7.72 5.56
C PHE A 19 3.35 7.57 6.97
N GLY A 20 4.36 6.70 7.14
CA GLY A 20 4.97 6.40 8.43
C GLY A 20 4.25 5.31 9.21
N ARG A 21 4.97 4.75 10.20
CA ARG A 21 4.41 3.78 11.15
C ARG A 21 3.25 4.37 11.95
N GLY A 22 2.19 3.58 12.11
CA GLY A 22 1.03 3.95 12.90
C GLY A 22 0.00 4.80 12.15
N TRP A 23 0.20 5.05 10.85
CA TRP A 23 -0.84 5.62 9.99
C TRP A 23 -2.07 4.70 9.91
N PHE A 24 -1.86 3.39 9.98
CA PHE A 24 -2.91 2.38 9.99
C PHE A 24 -3.00 1.68 11.36
N ASN A 25 -4.21 1.61 11.93
CA ASN A 25 -4.43 1.20 13.32
C ASN A 25 -4.84 -0.27 13.52
N GLU A 26 -5.16 -1.04 12.47
CA GLU A 26 -5.68 -2.41 12.66
C GLU A 26 -4.60 -3.48 12.93
N GLY A 27 -3.35 -3.08 13.16
CA GLY A 27 -2.32 -4.05 13.53
C GLY A 27 -0.93 -3.44 13.79
N PRO A 28 -0.03 -4.22 14.43
CA PRO A 28 1.34 -3.77 14.71
C PRO A 28 2.17 -3.49 13.45
N ASP A 29 1.83 -4.15 12.33
CA ASP A 29 2.49 -3.99 11.01
C ASP A 29 1.58 -3.28 9.99
N GLY A 30 0.62 -2.49 10.48
CA GLY A 30 -0.30 -1.76 9.61
C GLY A 30 -1.16 -2.68 8.73
N ILE A 31 -1.28 -2.32 7.44
CA ILE A 31 -1.97 -3.13 6.43
C ILE A 31 -1.36 -4.53 6.28
N GLY A 32 -0.05 -4.69 6.53
CA GLY A 32 0.64 -5.98 6.39
C GLY A 32 0.12 -7.08 7.32
N ALA A 33 -0.50 -6.70 8.45
CA ALA A 33 -1.09 -7.62 9.42
C ALA A 33 -2.62 -7.48 9.54
N ALA A 34 -3.25 -6.63 8.73
CA ALA A 34 -4.69 -6.41 8.76
C ALA A 34 -5.46 -7.69 8.35
N PRO A 35 -6.58 -8.02 9.01
CA PRO A 35 -7.45 -9.09 8.53
C PRO A 35 -8.08 -8.73 7.17
N PRO A 36 -8.61 -9.73 6.41
CA PRO A 36 -9.35 -9.45 5.20
C PRO A 36 -10.55 -8.53 5.46
N GLY A 37 -10.72 -7.51 4.62
CA GLY A 37 -11.70 -6.46 4.82
C GLY A 37 -11.51 -5.27 3.90
N THR A 38 -12.45 -4.32 3.96
CA THR A 38 -12.35 -3.04 3.27
C THR A 38 -12.15 -1.94 4.31
N TYR A 39 -11.15 -1.12 4.06
CA TYR A 39 -10.72 -0.07 4.96
C TYR A 39 -10.66 1.26 4.24
N ASN A 40 -11.21 2.30 4.87
CA ASN A 40 -11.34 3.63 4.27
C ASN A 40 -10.68 4.68 5.14
N TRP A 41 -9.94 5.59 4.51
CA TRP A 41 -9.36 6.77 5.16
C TRP A 41 -9.53 8.00 4.30
N ASP A 42 -9.73 9.12 4.98
CA ASP A 42 -9.72 10.44 4.40
C ASP A 42 -8.55 11.22 5.01
N ASP A 43 -7.72 11.82 4.17
CA ASP A 43 -6.69 12.76 4.61
C ASP A 43 -7.29 14.16 4.65
N ASP A 44 -7.51 14.70 5.86
CA ASP A 44 -8.10 16.03 6.05
C ASP A 44 -7.25 17.18 5.47
N ALA A 45 -5.94 16.97 5.26
CA ALA A 45 -5.04 18.02 4.76
C ALA A 45 -5.06 18.10 3.23
N THR A 46 -5.13 16.96 2.54
CA THR A 46 -5.11 16.89 1.07
C THR A 46 -6.48 16.58 0.47
N TYR A 47 -7.49 16.28 1.29
CA TYR A 47 -8.79 15.72 0.88
C TYR A 47 -8.67 14.44 0.04
N ALA A 48 -7.57 13.71 0.22
CA ALA A 48 -7.38 12.46 -0.50
C ALA A 48 -8.16 11.36 0.20
N GLU A 49 -8.91 10.60 -0.57
CA GLU A 49 -9.68 9.46 -0.04
C GLU A 49 -8.95 8.18 -0.46
N PHE A 50 -8.83 7.25 0.48
CA PHE A 50 -8.18 5.96 0.32
C PHE A 50 -9.17 4.85 0.63
N GLU A 51 -9.31 3.91 -0.29
CA GLU A 51 -9.96 2.63 -0.04
C GLU A 51 -8.92 1.54 -0.23
N ILE A 52 -8.68 0.75 0.82
CA ILE A 52 -7.79 -0.41 0.78
C ILE A 52 -8.63 -1.65 1.04
N LYS A 53 -8.56 -2.61 0.12
CA LYS A 53 -9.22 -3.91 0.26
C LYS A 53 -8.19 -4.99 0.44
N VAL A 54 -8.22 -5.68 1.58
CA VAL A 54 -7.40 -6.86 1.86
C VAL A 54 -8.23 -8.11 1.57
N GLU A 55 -7.74 -8.93 0.65
CA GLU A 55 -8.40 -10.16 0.22
C GLU A 55 -7.95 -11.36 1.07
N VAL A 56 -8.73 -12.45 1.01
CA VAL A 56 -8.44 -13.70 1.75
C VAL A 56 -7.18 -14.42 1.26
N ASP A 57 -6.72 -14.14 0.05
CA ASP A 57 -5.58 -14.78 -0.60
C ASP A 57 -4.24 -14.04 -0.35
N ALA A 58 -4.20 -13.16 0.65
CA ALA A 58 -3.06 -12.30 0.99
C ALA A 58 -2.66 -11.31 -0.12
N THR A 59 -3.59 -10.98 -1.02
CA THR A 59 -3.48 -9.82 -1.90
C THR A 59 -4.27 -8.64 -1.36
N ALA A 60 -3.96 -7.45 -1.85
CA ALA A 60 -4.66 -6.23 -1.53
C ALA A 60 -4.83 -5.35 -2.77
N SER A 61 -5.83 -4.49 -2.70
CA SER A 61 -6.11 -3.45 -3.69
C SER A 61 -6.13 -2.10 -2.99
N ILE A 62 -5.71 -1.05 -3.68
CA ILE A 62 -5.78 0.33 -3.19
C ILE A 62 -6.39 1.22 -4.27
N CYS A 63 -7.43 1.95 -3.90
CA CYS A 63 -8.01 3.01 -4.68
C CYS A 63 -7.76 4.34 -3.95
N LYS A 64 -7.22 5.33 -4.66
CA LYS A 64 -7.01 6.68 -4.15
C LYS A 64 -7.72 7.72 -5.02
N SER A 65 -8.62 8.49 -4.44
CA SER A 65 -9.35 9.59 -5.08
C SER A 65 -8.76 10.94 -4.69
N TYR A 66 -8.97 11.96 -5.54
CA TYR A 66 -8.49 13.34 -5.31
C TYR A 66 -6.98 13.45 -5.02
N VAL A 67 -6.19 12.58 -5.63
CA VAL A 67 -4.73 12.53 -5.47
C VAL A 67 -4.02 13.54 -6.39
N THR A 68 -2.95 14.16 -5.89
CA THR A 68 -2.06 14.96 -6.75
C THR A 68 -1.22 14.05 -7.65
N VAL A 69 -0.73 14.55 -8.79
CA VAL A 69 0.15 13.75 -9.67
C VAL A 69 1.45 13.36 -8.95
N ASP A 70 1.96 14.23 -8.07
CA ASP A 70 3.19 13.99 -7.31
C ASP A 70 3.04 12.79 -6.36
N ASP A 71 1.97 12.77 -5.55
CA ASP A 71 1.69 11.66 -4.64
C ASP A 71 1.46 10.34 -5.39
N ALA A 72 0.85 10.41 -6.57
CA ALA A 72 0.62 9.23 -7.41
C ALA A 72 1.95 8.64 -7.92
N MET A 73 2.92 9.50 -8.24
CA MET A 73 4.26 9.07 -8.67
C MET A 73 5.05 8.47 -7.51
N VAL A 74 4.97 9.05 -6.31
CA VAL A 74 5.60 8.49 -5.10
C VAL A 74 5.07 7.08 -4.81
N LEU A 75 3.74 6.89 -4.86
CA LEU A 75 3.14 5.57 -4.65
C LEU A 75 3.61 4.54 -5.70
N LEU A 76 3.69 4.94 -6.98
CA LEU A 76 4.17 4.08 -8.05
C LEU A 76 5.63 3.66 -7.86
N ASP A 77 6.50 4.61 -7.51
CA ASP A 77 7.93 4.39 -7.35
C ASP A 77 8.22 3.41 -6.20
N GLU A 78 7.54 3.58 -5.07
CA GLU A 78 7.69 2.71 -3.91
C GLU A 78 7.11 1.30 -4.17
N LEU A 79 5.94 1.22 -4.83
CA LEU A 79 5.40 -0.08 -5.25
C LEU A 79 6.36 -0.80 -6.18
N GLN A 80 6.95 -0.11 -7.16
CA GLN A 80 7.95 -0.69 -8.06
C GLN A 80 9.17 -1.18 -7.29
N THR A 81 9.70 -0.36 -6.37
CA THR A 81 10.88 -0.70 -5.57
C THR A 81 10.66 -1.97 -4.75
N HIS A 82 9.52 -2.10 -4.06
CA HIS A 82 9.23 -3.28 -3.25
C HIS A 82 8.85 -4.52 -4.08
N LEU A 83 8.21 -4.35 -5.24
CA LEU A 83 7.91 -5.46 -6.15
C LEU A 83 9.18 -6.02 -6.81
N VAL A 84 10.09 -5.15 -7.26
CA VAL A 84 11.36 -5.55 -7.90
C VAL A 84 12.37 -6.04 -6.86
N GLY A 85 12.43 -5.42 -5.69
CA GLY A 85 13.27 -5.87 -4.58
C GLY A 85 12.97 -7.31 -4.13
N ARG A 86 11.75 -7.80 -4.39
CA ARG A 86 11.31 -9.17 -4.08
C ARG A 86 11.58 -10.18 -5.20
N THR A 87 11.68 -9.75 -6.46
CA THR A 87 12.09 -10.61 -7.58
C THR A 87 13.61 -10.73 -7.74
N GLY A 88 14.38 -9.89 -7.04
CA GLY A 88 15.85 -9.87 -7.06
C GLY A 88 16.56 -10.75 -6.02
N GLY A 89 16.27 -12.05 -5.93
CA GLY A 89 17.11 -12.95 -5.13
C GLY A 89 17.08 -14.42 -5.58
N PRO A 90 18.23 -15.14 -5.54
CA PRO A 90 19.57 -14.79 -5.97
C PRO A 90 19.89 -15.41 -7.34
N GLU A 91 20.20 -14.58 -8.34
CA GLU A 91 21.10 -14.92 -9.45
C GLU A 91 22.21 -13.86 -9.31
N GLU A 92 23.49 -14.14 -9.10
CA GLU A 92 24.33 -15.19 -9.64
C GLU A 92 25.49 -15.55 -8.67
N SER A 93 26.20 -16.61 -9.05
CA SER A 93 27.22 -17.43 -8.36
C SER A 93 28.44 -16.75 -7.74
#